data_AF-A0A355T491-F1
#
_entry.id   AF-A0A355T491-F1
#
_cell.length_a   1.000
_cell.length_b   1.000
_cell.length_c   1.000
_cell.angle_alpha   90.00
_cell.angle_beta   90.00
_cell.angle_gamma   90.00
#
_symmetry.space_group_name_H-M   'P 1'
#
loop_
_entity.id
_entity.type
_entity.pdbx_description
1 polymer ?
#
loop_
_entity_poly.entity_id
_entity_poly.type
_entity_poly.pdbx_seq_one_letter_code
_entity_poly.pdbx_strand_id
1 'polypeptide(L)'
;IPGMSVIGYDDNSRILDLIRIGQLSVPPNTFTLRSDSELAQLALLRAGAGIGGCQAGIARREADLQPVFHDQFEFTMEMWLAYHEDLRASRRVRLLVDFLAAELEGYAAENAL
;
A
#
# COMPACT_ATOMS: atom_id res chain seq x y z
N ILE A 1 21.28 0.93 0.68
CA ILE A 1 22.09 1.22 -0.54
C ILE A 1 22.48 2.69 -0.48
N PRO A 2 23.75 3.05 -0.24
CA PRO A 2 24.16 4.44 -0.11
C PRO A 2 23.88 5.24 -1.40
N GLY A 3 23.23 6.40 -1.28
CA GLY A 3 23.03 7.33 -2.41
C GLY A 3 21.70 7.21 -3.18
N MET A 4 20.85 6.24 -2.86
CA MET A 4 19.51 6.16 -3.47
C MET A 4 18.52 7.12 -2.80
N SER A 5 17.70 7.79 -3.60
CA SER A 5 16.56 8.56 -3.11
C SER A 5 15.52 7.64 -2.50
N VAL A 6 14.95 8.05 -1.36
CA VAL A 6 13.85 7.35 -0.70
C VAL A 6 12.57 8.12 -0.97
N ILE A 7 11.58 7.41 -1.52
CA ILE A 7 10.23 7.89 -1.81
C ILE A 7 9.38 7.61 -0.58
N GLY A 8 8.60 8.60 -0.15
CA GLY A 8 7.62 8.45 0.91
C GLY A 8 6.67 9.61 0.98
N TYR A 9 6.12 9.82 2.17
CA TYR A 9 5.05 10.79 2.41
C TYR A 9 5.61 12.14 2.84
N ASP A 10 4.84 13.20 2.61
CA ASP A 10 5.27 14.56 2.97
C ASP A 10 4.87 14.89 4.41
N ASP A 11 3.58 14.75 4.74
CA ASP A 11 3.03 14.97 6.09
C ASP A 11 1.89 13.99 6.45
N ASN A 12 1.82 12.83 5.78
CA ASN A 12 0.82 11.83 6.12
C ASN A 12 1.13 11.16 7.48
N SER A 13 0.57 11.70 8.55
CA SER A 13 0.77 11.21 9.91
C SER A 13 0.39 9.73 10.08
N ARG A 14 -0.66 9.25 9.39
CA ARG A 14 -1.19 7.89 9.57
C ARG A 14 -0.21 6.81 9.12
N ILE A 15 0.45 7.00 7.99
CA ILE A 15 1.44 6.02 7.51
C ILE A 15 2.75 6.11 8.30
N LEU A 16 3.15 7.30 8.75
CA LEU A 16 4.28 7.44 9.67
C LEU A 16 3.99 6.73 11.00
N ASP A 17 2.74 6.78 11.47
CA ASP A 17 2.32 6.04 12.66
C ASP A 17 2.30 4.53 12.42
N LEU A 18 1.93 4.11 11.21
CA LEU A 18 1.94 2.71 10.81
C LEU A 18 3.36 2.14 10.72
N ILE A 19 4.28 2.90 10.15
CA ILE A 19 5.73 2.63 10.12
C ILE A 19 6.28 2.56 11.56
N ARG A 20 5.84 3.47 12.44
CA ARG A 20 6.20 3.45 13.87
C ARG A 20 5.65 2.21 14.60
N ILE A 21 4.41 1.79 14.32
CA ILE A 21 3.80 0.58 14.86
C ILE A 21 4.58 -0.66 14.39
N GLY A 22 5.04 -0.68 13.14
CA GLY A 22 5.95 -1.69 12.57
C GLY A 22 7.39 -1.60 13.09
N GLN A 23 7.68 -0.78 14.11
CA GLN A 23 8.99 -0.59 14.74
C GLN A 23 10.09 -0.08 13.81
N LEU A 24 9.74 0.49 12.65
CA LEU A 24 10.73 1.08 11.76
C LEU A 24 11.00 2.52 12.19
N SER A 25 12.15 2.74 12.82
CA SER A 25 12.61 4.10 13.15
C SER A 25 13.10 4.79 11.89
N VAL A 26 12.23 5.59 11.25
CA VAL A 26 12.58 6.43 10.09
C VAL A 26 13.04 7.80 10.58
N PRO A 27 14.33 8.16 10.42
CA PRO A 27 14.82 9.49 10.78
C PRO A 27 14.03 10.61 10.09
N PRO A 28 13.90 11.78 10.74
CA PRO A 28 13.44 12.98 10.06
C PRO A 28 14.25 13.22 8.78
N ASN A 29 13.58 13.62 7.69
CA ASN A 29 14.19 13.83 6.37
C ASN A 29 14.76 12.59 5.65
N THR A 30 14.35 11.38 6.03
CA THR A 30 14.71 10.17 5.25
C THR A 30 14.16 10.22 3.83
N PHE A 31 12.94 10.70 3.65
CA PHE A 31 12.30 10.80 2.33
C PHE A 31 12.84 12.02 1.58
N THR A 32 13.50 11.77 0.44
CA THR A 32 14.03 12.81 -0.46
C THR A 32 13.06 13.14 -1.59
N LEU A 33 12.15 12.22 -1.90
CA LEU A 33 11.03 12.41 -2.82
C LEU A 33 9.74 12.17 -2.04
N ARG A 34 8.82 13.13 -2.04
CA ARG A 34 7.65 13.12 -1.15
C ARG A 34 6.36 13.40 -1.90
N SER A 35 5.30 12.68 -1.54
CA SER A 35 3.93 12.95 -1.98
C SER A 35 2.94 12.25 -1.08
N ASP A 36 1.80 12.88 -0.78
CA ASP A 36 0.70 12.20 -0.08
C ASP A 36 -0.23 11.42 -1.02
N SER A 37 0.11 11.37 -2.32
CA SER A 37 -0.58 10.54 -3.31
C SER A 37 0.19 9.25 -3.55
N GLU A 38 -0.41 8.11 -3.22
CA GLU A 38 0.17 6.79 -3.48
C GLU A 38 0.38 6.54 -4.98
N LEU A 39 -0.50 7.09 -5.83
CA LEU A 39 -0.34 7.02 -7.29
C LEU A 39 0.89 7.79 -7.77
N ALA A 40 1.19 8.94 -7.17
CA ALA A 40 2.39 9.70 -7.50
C ALA A 40 3.65 8.98 -7.02
N GLN A 41 3.63 8.37 -5.82
CA GLN A 41 4.73 7.54 -5.34
C GLN A 41 4.95 6.31 -6.24
N LEU A 42 3.89 5.63 -6.68
CA LEU A 42 3.99 4.52 -7.63
C LEU A 42 4.58 4.96 -8.98
N ALA A 43 4.22 6.15 -9.47
CA ALA A 43 4.81 6.70 -10.69
C ALA A 43 6.31 6.98 -10.54
N LEU A 44 6.74 7.48 -9.37
CA LEU A 44 8.17 7.68 -9.07
C LEU A 44 8.93 6.35 -9.01
N LEU A 45 8.33 5.30 -8.43
CA LEU A 45 8.88 3.95 -8.43
C LEU A 45 9.07 3.43 -9.86
N ARG A 46 8.02 3.50 -10.70
CA ARG A 46 8.07 3.08 -12.11
C ARG A 46 9.09 3.86 -12.94
N ALA A 47 9.32 5.13 -12.61
CA ALA A 47 10.33 5.96 -13.25
C ALA A 47 11.77 5.66 -12.80
N GLY A 48 11.96 4.75 -11.83
CA GLY A 48 13.27 4.45 -11.27
C GLY A 48 13.87 5.60 -10.44
N ALA A 49 13.03 6.52 -9.94
CA ALA A 49 13.48 7.71 -9.23
C ALA A 49 14.05 7.41 -7.83
N GLY A 50 13.82 6.21 -7.30
CA GLY A 50 14.28 5.80 -5.97
C GLY A 50 13.64 4.50 -5.49
N ILE A 51 13.77 4.24 -4.19
CA ILE A 51 13.11 3.13 -3.48
C ILE A 51 12.00 3.66 -2.59
N GLY A 52 10.95 2.88 -2.36
CA GLY A 52 9.82 3.29 -1.54
C GLY A 52 8.87 2.13 -1.24
N GLY A 53 7.90 2.37 -0.36
CA GLY A 53 6.87 1.39 -0.04
C GLY A 53 5.89 1.22 -1.20
N CYS A 54 5.50 -0.02 -1.47
CA CYS A 54 4.44 -0.36 -2.41
C CYS A 54 3.70 -1.61 -1.92
N GLN A 55 2.39 -1.65 -2.06
CA GLN A 55 1.61 -2.84 -1.72
C GLN A 55 1.98 -3.99 -2.67
N ALA A 56 2.28 -5.16 -2.09
CA ALA A 56 2.79 -6.31 -2.84
C ALA A 56 1.91 -6.67 -4.06
N GLY A 57 0.59 -6.67 -3.91
CA GLY A 57 -0.34 -7.01 -4.98
C GLY A 57 -0.35 -6.04 -6.15
N ILE A 58 -0.02 -4.78 -5.90
CA ILE A 58 0.20 -3.78 -6.95
C ILE A 58 1.57 -3.99 -7.58
N ALA A 59 2.62 -4.09 -6.76
CA ALA A 59 4.00 -4.26 -7.23
C ALA A 59 4.18 -5.50 -8.12
N ARG A 60 3.51 -6.62 -7.82
CA ARG A 60 3.56 -7.85 -8.64
C ARG A 60 3.05 -7.67 -10.07
N ARG A 61 2.27 -6.63 -10.35
CA ARG A 61 1.78 -6.31 -11.70
C ARG A 61 2.80 -5.50 -12.50
N GLU A 62 3.86 -5.03 -11.85
CA GLU A 62 4.89 -4.17 -12.44
C GLU A 62 6.17 -4.98 -12.68
N ALA A 63 6.42 -5.37 -13.93
CA ALA A 63 7.58 -6.20 -14.28
C ALA A 63 8.93 -5.55 -13.97
N ASP A 64 8.98 -4.22 -13.97
CA ASP A 64 10.20 -3.44 -13.75
C ASP A 64 10.45 -3.08 -12.28
N LEU A 65 9.51 -3.42 -11.37
CA LEU A 65 9.72 -3.21 -9.94
C LEU A 65 10.36 -4.45 -9.30
N GLN A 66 11.42 -4.21 -8.54
CA GLN A 66 12.11 -5.26 -7.79
C GLN A 66 11.87 -5.09 -6.29
N PRO A 67 11.44 -6.13 -5.56
CA PRO A 67 11.33 -6.07 -4.12
C PRO A 67 12.72 -5.89 -3.49
N VAL A 68 12.81 -4.96 -2.54
CA VAL A 68 14.00 -4.68 -1.75
C VAL A 68 13.63 -4.77 -0.27
N PHE A 69 14.54 -5.32 0.56
CA PHE A 69 14.34 -5.46 2.01
C PHE A 69 13.13 -6.31 2.45
N HIS A 70 12.57 -7.16 1.58
CA HIS A 70 11.39 -7.97 1.91
C HIS A 70 11.57 -8.87 3.16
N ASP A 71 12.77 -9.42 3.39
CA ASP A 71 13.07 -10.22 4.59
C ASP A 71 13.23 -9.41 5.88
N GLN A 72 13.36 -8.08 5.77
CA GLN A 72 13.70 -7.19 6.88
C GLN A 72 12.53 -6.30 7.29
N PHE A 73 11.55 -6.14 6.40
CA PHE A 73 10.42 -5.26 6.61
C PHE A 73 9.18 -5.80 5.91
N GLU A 74 8.21 -6.21 6.72
CA GLU A 74 6.88 -6.59 6.27
C GLU A 74 5.86 -5.74 7.03
N PHE A 75 4.90 -5.17 6.30
CA PHE A 75 3.80 -4.43 6.88
C PHE A 75 2.48 -4.96 6.33
N THR A 76 1.66 -5.55 7.21
CA THR A 76 0.33 -6.04 6.86
C THR A 76 -0.72 -4.98 7.15
N MET A 77 -1.57 -4.68 6.17
CA MET A 77 -2.73 -3.80 6.33
C MET A 77 -4.02 -4.59 6.21
N GLU A 78 -4.96 -4.36 7.13
CA GLU A 78 -6.29 -4.93 7.03
C GLU A 78 -7.07 -4.31 5.86
N MET A 79 -7.85 -5.15 5.16
CA MET A 79 -8.75 -4.73 4.11
C MET A 79 -10.19 -4.80 4.60
N TRP A 80 -10.95 -3.74 4.37
CA TRP A 80 -12.33 -3.61 4.82
C TRP A 80 -13.26 -3.33 3.64
N LEU A 81 -14.32 -4.12 3.51
CA LEU A 81 -15.42 -3.84 2.59
C LEU A 81 -16.60 -3.24 3.38
N ALA A 82 -16.90 -1.97 3.12
CA ALA A 82 -17.95 -1.24 3.81
C ALA A 82 -18.91 -0.57 2.82
N TYR A 83 -20.19 -0.51 3.19
CA TYR A 83 -21.23 0.20 2.45
C TYR A 83 -22.26 0.75 3.44
N HIS A 84 -23.00 1.79 3.04
CA HIS A 84 -23.98 2.43 3.91
C HIS A 84 -25.12 1.47 4.28
N GLU A 85 -25.52 1.44 5.55
CA GLU A 85 -26.52 0.48 6.05
C GLU A 85 -27.85 0.55 5.30
N ASP A 86 -28.33 1.74 4.97
CA ASP A 86 -29.57 1.94 4.19
C ASP A 86 -29.58 1.22 2.82
N LEU A 87 -28.40 0.90 2.28
CA LEU A 87 -28.28 0.19 1.01
C LEU A 87 -28.45 -1.33 1.16
N ARG A 88 -28.57 -1.87 2.39
CA ARG A 88 -28.73 -3.30 2.66
C ARG A 88 -29.99 -3.90 2.02
N ALA A 89 -31.05 -3.10 1.85
CA ALA A 89 -32.26 -3.54 1.16
C ALA A 89 -32.12 -3.55 -0.38
N SER A 90 -31.13 -2.85 -0.94
CA SER A 90 -30.91 -2.77 -2.38
C SER A 90 -30.31 -4.06 -2.91
N ARG A 91 -31.10 -4.81 -3.68
CA ARG A 91 -30.64 -6.06 -4.31
C ARG A 91 -29.38 -5.87 -5.15
N ARG A 92 -29.27 -4.76 -5.90
CA ARG A 92 -28.10 -4.46 -6.72
C ARG A 92 -26.85 -4.24 -5.88
N VAL A 93 -26.96 -3.57 -4.74
CA VAL A 93 -25.82 -3.34 -3.83
C VAL A 93 -25.40 -4.64 -3.18
N ARG A 94 -26.34 -5.46 -2.69
CA ARG A 94 -26.00 -6.78 -2.12
C ARG A 94 -25.24 -7.66 -3.11
N LEU A 95 -25.72 -7.77 -4.36
CA LEU A 95 -25.04 -8.56 -5.38
C LEU A 95 -23.61 -8.09 -5.65
N LEU A 96 -23.38 -6.77 -5.67
CA LEU A 96 -22.03 -6.22 -5.82
C LEU A 96 -21.17 -6.51 -4.59
N VAL A 97 -21.69 -6.33 -3.39
CA VAL A 97 -20.97 -6.58 -2.14
C VAL A 97 -20.60 -8.05 -2.00
N ASP A 98 -21.53 -8.96 -2.27
CA ASP A 98 -21.30 -10.41 -2.20
C ASP A 98 -20.20 -10.82 -3.20
N PHE A 99 -20.23 -10.26 -4.41
CA PHE A 99 -19.18 -10.47 -5.41
C PHE A 99 -17.83 -9.92 -4.96
N LEU A 100 -17.80 -8.65 -4.50
CA LEU A 100 -16.56 -8.03 -4.03
C LEU A 100 -15.99 -8.75 -2.82
N ALA A 101 -16.82 -9.22 -1.88
CA ALA A 101 -16.35 -9.97 -0.71
C ALA A 101 -15.60 -11.23 -1.15
N ALA A 102 -16.19 -12.03 -2.05
CA ALA A 102 -15.55 -13.25 -2.55
C ALA A 102 -14.23 -12.98 -3.29
N GLU A 103 -14.20 -11.98 -4.17
CA GLU A 103 -12.99 -11.65 -4.94
C GLU A 103 -11.90 -11.01 -4.07
N LEU A 104 -12.28 -10.16 -3.11
CA LEU A 104 -11.34 -9.49 -2.20
C LEU A 104 -10.76 -10.47 -1.17
N GLU A 105 -11.52 -11.49 -0.74
CA GLU A 105 -10.97 -12.58 0.08
C GLU A 105 -9.83 -13.31 -0.67
N GLY A 106 -10.05 -13.65 -1.94
CA GLY A 106 -9.02 -14.25 -2.78
C GLY A 106 -7.80 -13.34 -2.95
N TYR A 107 -8.03 -12.07 -3.28
CA TYR A 107 -6.96 -11.08 -3.40
C TYR A 107 -6.17 -10.93 -2.09
N ALA A 108 -6.84 -10.85 -0.94
CA ALA A 108 -6.17 -10.71 0.36
C ALA A 108 -5.32 -11.94 0.68
N ALA A 109 -5.83 -13.16 0.44
CA ALA A 109 -5.09 -14.40 0.66
C ALA A 109 -3.82 -14.50 -0.21
N GLU A 110 -3.89 -14.09 -1.48
CA GLU A 110 -2.73 -14.01 -2.37
C GLU A 110 -1.69 -12.96 -1.95
N ASN A 111 -2.06 -12.03 -1.08
CA ASN A 111 -1.24 -10.89 -0.65
C ASN A 111 -0.82 -10.94 0.82
N ALA A 112 -1.18 -12.00 1.54
CA ALA A 112 -0.86 -12.22 2.94
C ALA A 112 0.43 -13.04 3.16
N LEU A 113 1.19 -13.29 2.08
CA LEU A 113 2.47 -14.01 2.03
C LEU A 113 3.54 -13.11 1.41
#